data_AF-A0A957QJQ7-F1
#
_entry.id   AF-A0A957QJQ7-F1
#
_cell.length_a   1.000
_cell.length_b   1.000
_cell.length_c   1.000
_cell.angle_alpha   90.00
_cell.angle_beta   90.00
_cell.angle_gamma   90.00
#
_symmetry.space_group_name_H-M   'P 1'
#
loop_
_entity.id
_entity.type
_entity.pdbx_description
1 polymer ?
#
loop_
_entity_poly.entity_id
_entity_poly.type
_entity_poly.pdbx_seq_one_letter_code
_entity_poly.pdbx_strand_id
1 'polypeptide(L)' 'MGEKQDERRNEILAAALQAFSENGYDKTSIDDVVRATGLSKGTIYWYFKNKQALFTALMEFVVDGL' A
#
# COMPACT_ATOMS: atom_id res chain seq x y z
N MET A 1 -14.83 13.02 8.47
CA MET A 1 -14.63 12.42 7.12
C MET A 1 -13.18 11.98 6.88
N GLY A 2 -12.20 12.39 7.70
CA GLY A 2 -10.79 11.95 7.61
C GLY A 2 -10.54 10.51 8.07
N GLU A 3 -11.18 10.06 9.17
CA GLU A 3 -10.93 8.73 9.77
C GLU A 3 -11.04 7.55 8.77
N LYS A 4 -12.10 7.52 7.94
CA LYS A 4 -12.28 6.45 6.95
C LYS A 4 -11.25 6.46 5.82
N GLN A 5 -10.71 7.63 5.47
CA GLN A 5 -9.65 7.72 4.46
C GLN A 5 -8.33 7.24 5.02
N ASP A 6 -8.03 7.58 6.27
CA ASP A 6 -6.81 7.14 6.96
C ASP A 6 -6.84 5.63 7.23
N GLU A 7 -7.97 5.07 7.64
CA GLU A 7 -8.17 3.62 7.77
C GLU A 7 -7.89 2.88 6.46
N ARG A 8 -8.44 3.37 5.34
CA ARG A 8 -8.27 2.73 4.03
C ARG A 8 -6.84 2.85 3.54
N ARG A 9 -6.20 4.00 3.76
CA ARG A 9 -4.77 4.19 3.45
C ARG A 9 -3.93 3.17 4.21
N ASN A 10 -4.18 3.01 5.50
CA ASN A 10 -3.43 2.08 6.35
C ASN A 10 -3.68 0.61 5.97
N GLU A 11 -4.89 0.24 5.57
CA GLU A 11 -5.19 -1.10 5.02
C GLU A 11 -4.35 -1.41 3.78
N ILE A 12 -4.24 -0.45 2.85
CA ILE A 12 -3.41 -0.60 1.65
C ILE A 12 -1.92 -0.73 2.04
N LEU A 13 -1.44 0.06 3.00
CA LEU A 13 -0.05 0.00 3.47
C LEU A 13 0.26 -1.33 4.17
N ALA A 14 -0.66 -1.86 4.97
CA ALA A 14 -0.49 -3.16 5.60
C ALA A 14 -0.39 -4.31 4.58
N ALA A 15 -1.25 -4.31 3.55
CA ALA A 15 -1.17 -5.28 2.46
C ALA A 15 0.10 -5.12 1.62
N ALA A 16 0.52 -3.88 1.37
CA ALA A 16 1.76 -3.60 0.68
C ALA A 16 2.98 -4.09 1.48
N LEU A 17 2.98 -3.89 2.80
CA LEU A 17 4.03 -4.40 3.69
C LEU A 17 4.21 -5.90 3.54
N GLN A 18 3.11 -6.67 3.58
CA GLN A 18 3.16 -8.11 3.38
C GLN A 18 3.74 -8.46 2.00
N ALA A 19 3.17 -7.89 0.93
CA ALA A 19 3.57 -8.21 -0.43
C ALA A 19 5.04 -7.86 -0.73
N PHE A 20 5.53 -6.71 -0.26
CA PHE A 20 6.92 -6.29 -0.42
C PHE A 20 7.88 -7.08 0.47
N SER A 21 7.47 -7.49 1.67
CA SER A 21 8.32 -8.31 2.56
C SER A 21 8.50 -9.73 2.03
N GLU A 22 7.47 -10.31 1.41
CA GLU A 22 7.52 -11.67 0.87
C GLU A 22 8.31 -11.76 -0.44
N ASN A 23 8.16 -10.78 -1.34
CA ASN A 23 8.67 -10.88 -2.72
C ASN A 23 9.80 -9.89 -3.04
N GLY A 24 10.04 -8.90 -2.18
CA GLY A 24 10.94 -7.76 -2.42
C GLY A 24 10.31 -6.69 -3.33
N TYR A 25 10.93 -5.51 -3.39
CA TYR A 25 10.40 -4.38 -4.16
C TYR A 25 10.20 -4.75 -5.62
N ASP A 26 11.23 -5.21 -6.34
CA ASP A 26 11.19 -5.37 -7.80
C ASP A 26 10.11 -6.36 -8.28
N LYS A 27 9.90 -7.46 -7.55
CA LYS A 27 8.95 -8.51 -7.93
C LYS A 27 7.49 -8.22 -7.57
N THR A 28 7.23 -7.23 -6.72
CA THR A 28 5.86 -6.87 -6.33
C THR A 28 5.27 -5.81 -7.25
N SER A 29 4.11 -6.07 -7.82
CA SER A 29 3.34 -5.14 -8.66
C SER A 29 2.17 -4.52 -7.88
N ILE A 30 1.60 -3.44 -8.41
CA ILE A 30 0.34 -2.90 -7.87
C ILE A 30 -0.79 -3.93 -7.94
N ASP A 31 -0.78 -4.82 -8.95
CA ASP A 31 -1.79 -5.86 -9.07
C ASP A 31 -1.68 -6.92 -7.97
N ASP A 32 -0.49 -7.13 -7.42
CA ASP A 32 -0.31 -8.03 -6.27
C ASP A 32 -0.93 -7.42 -5.01
N VAL A 33 -0.76 -6.11 -4.81
CA VAL A 33 -1.39 -5.36 -3.70
C VAL A 33 -2.91 -5.28 -3.87
N VAL A 34 -3.41 -5.12 -5.10
CA VAL A 34 -4.85 -5.22 -5.41
C VAL A 34 -5.41 -6.57 -4.97
N ARG A 35 -4.72 -7.68 -5.31
CA ARG A 35 -5.17 -9.02 -4.89
C ARG A 35 -5.11 -9.21 -3.37
N ALA A 36 -4.12 -8.65 -2.70
CA ALA A 36 -3.99 -8.75 -1.25
C ALA A 36 -5.05 -7.95 -0.49
N THR A 37 -5.44 -6.78 -1.00
CA THR A 37 -6.45 -5.90 -0.36
C THR A 37 -7.89 -6.23 -0.75
N GLY A 38 -8.12 -6.86 -1.91
CA GLY A 38 -9.45 -6.99 -2.51
C GLY A 38 -10.05 -5.67 -3.01
N LEU A 39 -9.30 -4.56 -2.94
CA LEU A 39 -9.72 -3.25 -3.42
C LEU A 39 -9.52 -3.13 -4.92
N SER A 40 -10.29 -2.25 -5.56
CA SER A 40 -10.09 -2.00 -6.99
C SER A 40 -8.73 -1.33 -7.27
N LYS A 41 -8.15 -1.61 -8.44
CA LYS A 41 -6.94 -0.93 -8.91
C LYS A 41 -7.08 0.59 -8.94
N GLY A 42 -8.26 1.10 -9.32
CA GLY A 42 -8.57 2.53 -9.30
C GLY A 42 -8.56 3.12 -7.88
N THR A 43 -9.03 2.37 -6.88
CA THR A 43 -8.95 2.76 -5.46
C THR A 43 -7.49 2.89 -5.03
N ILE A 44 -6.63 1.91 -5.34
CA ILE A 44 -5.21 2.01 -4.97
C ILE A 44 -4.54 3.21 -5.66
N TYR A 45 -4.81 3.44 -6.94
CA TYR A 45 -4.24 4.59 -7.66
C TYR A 45 -4.74 5.94 -7.17
N TRP A 46 -5.93 6.00 -6.56
CA TRP A 46 -6.44 7.21 -5.91
C TRP A 46 -5.59 7.61 -4.70
N TYR A 47 -5.12 6.63 -3.92
CA TYR A 47 -4.20 6.86 -2.79
C TYR A 47 -2.73 7.00 -3.23
N PHE A 48 -2.28 6.16 -4.17
CA PHE A 48 -0.88 6.03 -4.56
C PHE A 48 -0.72 6.02 -6.06
N LYS A 49 -0.18 7.10 -6.62
CA LYS A 49 -0.07 7.30 -8.08
C LYS A 49 0.73 6.21 -8.81
N ASN A 50 1.64 5.52 -8.11
CA ASN A 50 2.44 4.44 -8.65
C ASN A 50 3.04 3.57 -7.51
N LYS A 51 3.70 2.48 -7.89
CA LYS A 51 4.40 1.55 -6.98
C LYS A 51 5.43 2.24 -6.09
N GLN A 52 6.20 3.18 -6.64
CA GLN A 52 7.22 3.90 -5.89
C GLN A 52 6.59 4.77 -4.79
N ALA A 53 5.52 5.51 -5.09
CA ALA A 53 4.80 6.32 -4.12
C ALA A 53 4.18 5.48 -3.00
N LEU A 54 3.63 4.32 -3.32
CA LEU A 54 3.15 3.35 -2.32
C LEU A 54 4.30 2.87 -1.42
N PHE A 55 5.44 2.51 -2.01
CA PHE A 55 6.59 2.02 -1.26
C PHE A 55 7.20 3.10 -0.37
N THR A 56 7.37 4.33 -0.86
CA THR A 56 7.84 5.45 -0.03
C THR A 56 6.92 5.70 1.15
N ALA A 57 5.60 5.76 0.92
CA ALA A 57 4.62 5.94 1.98
C ALA A 57 4.61 4.78 3.00
N LEU A 58 4.88 3.56 2.54
CA LEU A 58 5.05 2.40 3.41
C LEU A 58 6.29 2.56 4.29
N MET A 59 7.42 2.99 3.73
CA MET A 59 8.64 3.21 4.52
C MET A 59 8.43 4.26 5.60
N GLU A 60 7.74 5.36 5.28
CA GLU A 60 7.34 6.39 6.25
C GLU A 60 6.43 5.78 7.34
N PHE A 61 5.39 5.04 6.95
CA PHE A 61 4.45 4.40 7.88
C PHE A 61 5.13 3.41 8.85
N VAL A 62 6.11 2.64 8.37
CA VAL A 62 6.86 1.71 9.22
C VAL A 62 7.79 2.46 10.17
N VAL A 63 8.45 3.52 9.70
CA VAL A 63 9.37 4.32 10.53
C VAL A 63 8.62 5.09 11.61
N ASP A 64 7.48 5.69 11.30
CA ASP A 64 6.66 6.44 12.27
C ASP A 64 6.03 5.54 13.35
N GLY A 65 5.93 4.23 13.08
CA GLY A 65 5.42 3.22 14.02
C GLY A 65 6.49 2.58 14.92
N LEU A 66 7.77 2.91 14.73
CA LEU A 66 8.90 2.46 15.56
C LEU A 66 9.19 3.47 16.69
#